data_AF-A0A7Z9XQL9-F1
#
_entry.id   AF-A0A7Z9XQL9-F1
#
_cell.length_a   1.000
_cell.length_b   1.000
_cell.length_c   1.000
_cell.angle_alpha   90.00
_cell.angle_beta   90.00
_cell.angle_gamma   90.00
#
_symmetry.space_group_name_H-M   'P 1'
#
loop_
_entity.id
_entity.type
_entity.pdbx_description
1 polymer ?
#
loop_
_entity_poly.entity_id
_entity_poly.type
_entity_poly.pdbx_seq_one_letter_code
_entity_poly.pdbx_strand_id
1 'polypeptide(L)'
;LRSQSGKTFDWDDIAYHVHQEYLQDDRSRRYRHIIIDEGQDFSPEMIRSLASAIPGDGSLTFFGDVAQQIYGQRTSWRFAGLAVPQTWEFKENYRNTKQIARLGLAISAMPYFEGIADIVEPTSPRADGPLPTLVECDDRKQQIEVAVRVAKDSGRTKSVAVLFKNRDQEGFISAKLPGHAKRLHRDMDSWNDGPGIYYGTYHSAKGLEFDLVILPFLEKDNLPDPDHIASHGEEDALTHDGRLIYVAVTRAKTDLLLLYSDTITPLLPTKSSLYGRTTP
;
A
#
# COMPACT_ATOMS: atom_id res chain seq x y z
N LEU A 1 8.42 12.27 28.31
CA LEU A 1 8.70 11.76 26.95
C LEU A 1 8.38 12.79 25.87
N ARG A 2 7.20 13.44 25.83
CA ARG A 2 6.83 14.43 24.79
C ARG A 2 7.38 15.86 25.00
N SER A 3 7.58 16.29 26.25
CA SER A 3 8.22 17.59 26.56
C SER A 3 9.71 17.64 26.22
N GLN A 4 10.37 16.49 26.05
CA GLN A 4 11.80 16.39 25.71
C GLN A 4 12.08 16.57 24.21
N SER A 5 11.07 16.51 23.34
CA SER A 5 11.21 16.69 21.88
C SER A 5 10.71 18.06 21.37
N GLY A 6 10.34 18.98 22.28
CA GLY A 6 9.94 20.35 21.92
C GLY A 6 8.59 20.49 21.20
N LYS A 7 7.82 19.40 21.04
CA LYS A 7 6.47 19.44 20.46
C LYS A 7 5.43 19.20 21.56
N THR A 8 4.71 20.25 21.94
CA THR A 8 3.68 20.22 22.99
C THR A 8 2.31 19.70 22.51
N PHE A 9 2.17 19.46 21.20
CA PHE A 9 0.93 19.03 20.56
C PHE A 9 1.22 17.89 19.56
N ASP A 10 0.35 16.89 19.49
CA ASP A 10 0.27 15.96 18.37
C ASP A 10 -0.79 16.39 17.33
N TRP A 11 -0.96 15.61 16.26
CA TRP A 11 -1.87 15.98 15.17
C TRP A 11 -3.34 16.00 15.60
N ASP A 12 -3.72 15.16 16.56
CA ASP A 12 -5.08 15.15 17.11
C ASP A 12 -5.30 16.36 18.03
N ASP A 13 -4.28 16.73 18.84
CA ASP A 13 -4.34 17.94 19.66
C ASP A 13 -4.52 19.20 18.78
N ILE A 14 -3.79 19.29 17.66
CA ILE A 14 -3.92 20.40 16.71
C ILE A 14 -5.33 20.43 16.13
N ALA A 15 -5.84 19.29 15.67
CA ALA A 15 -7.19 19.19 15.12
C ALA A 15 -8.26 19.64 16.13
N TYR A 16 -8.12 19.22 17.39
CA TYR A 16 -9.01 19.63 18.47
C TYR A 16 -9.01 21.15 18.66
N HIS A 17 -7.82 21.77 18.78
CA HIS A 17 -7.74 23.22 18.96
C HIS A 17 -8.29 23.99 17.75
N VAL A 18 -7.99 23.57 16.53
CA VAL A 18 -8.54 24.17 15.31
C VAL A 18 -10.07 24.09 15.31
N HIS A 19 -10.64 22.96 15.71
CA HIS A 19 -12.07 22.80 15.82
C HIS A 19 -12.67 23.77 16.86
N GLN A 20 -12.08 23.88 18.06
CA GLN A 20 -12.55 24.81 19.10
C GLN A 20 -12.51 26.28 18.65
N GLU A 21 -11.45 26.68 17.95
CA GLU A 21 -11.34 28.04 17.39
C GLU A 21 -12.45 28.30 16.37
N TYR A 22 -12.74 27.35 15.47
CA TYR A 22 -13.81 27.53 14.50
C TYR A 22 -15.21 27.62 15.13
N LEU A 23 -15.44 27.02 16.30
CA LEU A 23 -16.72 27.19 17.02
C LEU A 23 -16.93 28.62 17.52
N GLN A 24 -15.86 29.37 17.74
CA GLN A 24 -15.89 30.76 18.22
C GLN A 24 -15.68 31.78 17.09
N ASP A 25 -15.15 31.34 15.95
CA ASP A 25 -14.89 32.18 14.78
C ASP A 25 -16.16 32.39 13.93
N ASP A 26 -16.64 33.62 13.89
CA ASP A 26 -17.80 34.07 13.10
C ASP A 26 -17.44 34.58 11.70
N ARG A 27 -16.15 34.62 11.35
CA ARG A 27 -15.70 35.09 10.04
C ARG A 27 -16.11 34.13 8.94
N SER A 28 -16.25 34.68 7.74
CA SER A 28 -16.53 33.89 6.53
C SER A 28 -15.47 32.82 6.31
N ARG A 29 -15.92 31.58 6.11
CA ARG A 29 -15.05 30.44 5.82
C ARG A 29 -14.35 30.61 4.47
N ARG A 30 -13.04 30.35 4.44
CA ARG A 30 -12.22 30.48 3.22
C ARG A 30 -12.55 29.41 2.19
N TYR A 31 -12.75 28.18 2.64
CA TYR A 31 -12.98 27.02 1.78
C TYR A 31 -14.46 26.67 1.80
N ARG A 32 -15.06 26.56 0.61
CA ARG A 32 -16.44 26.10 0.45
C ARG A 32 -16.52 24.58 0.24
N HIS A 33 -15.48 24.01 -0.34
CA HIS A 33 -15.40 22.59 -0.64
C HIS A 33 -14.04 22.07 -0.16
N ILE A 34 -14.07 20.97 0.58
CA ILE A 34 -12.86 20.24 0.99
C ILE A 34 -13.02 18.81 0.49
N ILE A 35 -11.98 18.33 -0.17
CA ILE A 35 -11.85 16.94 -0.60
C ILE A 35 -10.75 16.32 0.24
N ILE A 36 -11.08 15.23 0.92
CA ILE A 36 -10.13 14.42 1.67
C ILE A 36 -9.91 13.15 0.85
N ASP A 37 -8.68 12.95 0.41
CA ASP A 37 -8.24 11.67 -0.13
C ASP A 37 -7.63 10.82 1.00
N GLU A 38 -7.68 9.50 0.87
CA GLU A 38 -7.26 8.53 1.90
C GLU A 38 -7.90 8.80 3.28
N GLY A 39 -9.21 9.09 3.29
CA GLY A 39 -9.94 9.49 4.49
C GLY A 39 -9.79 8.53 5.67
N GLN A 40 -9.54 7.24 5.44
CA GLN A 40 -9.30 6.24 6.50
C GLN A 40 -8.07 6.53 7.38
N ASP A 41 -7.13 7.36 6.93
CA ASP A 41 -5.97 7.76 7.72
C ASP A 41 -6.29 8.95 8.68
N PHE A 42 -7.50 9.53 8.62
CA PHE A 42 -7.94 10.66 9.45
C PHE A 42 -8.65 10.21 10.73
N SER A 43 -8.34 10.87 11.85
CA SER A 43 -9.09 10.69 13.09
C SER A 43 -10.44 11.45 13.05
N PRO A 44 -11.41 11.08 13.89
CA PRO A 44 -12.68 11.81 13.98
C PRO A 44 -12.51 13.31 14.27
N GLU A 45 -11.51 13.67 15.07
CA GLU A 45 -11.30 15.07 15.45
C GLU A 45 -10.70 15.87 14.30
N MET A 46 -9.77 15.28 13.54
CA MET A 46 -9.28 15.87 12.29
C MET A 46 -10.44 16.21 11.36
N ILE A 47 -11.41 15.31 11.24
CA ILE A 47 -12.55 15.53 10.36
C ILE A 47 -13.49 16.61 10.90
N ARG A 48 -13.80 16.61 12.20
CA ARG A 48 -14.60 17.69 12.81
C ARG A 48 -13.97 19.06 12.58
N SER A 49 -12.64 19.16 12.72
CA SER A 49 -11.91 20.39 12.47
C SER A 49 -12.06 20.88 11.02
N LEU A 50 -12.01 19.96 10.04
CA LEU A 50 -12.17 20.28 8.62
C LEU A 50 -13.62 20.62 8.27
N ALA A 51 -14.60 19.93 8.84
CA ALA A 51 -16.01 20.24 8.65
C ALA A 51 -16.35 21.65 9.17
N SER A 52 -15.81 22.04 10.33
CA SER A 52 -16.00 23.37 10.91
C SER A 52 -15.33 24.50 10.11
N ALA A 53 -14.37 24.16 9.25
CA ALA A 53 -13.71 25.09 8.33
C ALA A 53 -14.55 25.41 7.07
N ILE A 54 -15.72 24.78 6.90
CA ILE A 54 -16.61 24.89 5.74
C ILE A 54 -17.90 25.60 6.15
N PRO A 55 -18.50 26.47 5.30
CA PRO A 55 -19.79 27.06 5.61
C PRO A 55 -20.92 26.02 5.55
N GLY A 56 -22.08 26.30 6.16
CA GLY A 56 -23.20 25.35 6.20
C GLY A 56 -23.78 24.92 4.85
N ASP A 57 -23.48 25.65 3.78
CA ASP A 57 -23.87 25.36 2.39
C ASP A 57 -22.68 24.85 1.52
N GLY A 58 -21.55 24.54 2.15
CA GLY A 58 -20.39 23.92 1.53
C GLY A 58 -20.46 22.39 1.55
N SER A 59 -19.39 21.73 1.08
CA SER A 59 -19.32 20.26 1.04
C SER A 59 -17.99 19.72 1.50
N LEU A 60 -18.05 18.62 2.24
CA LEU A 60 -16.91 17.79 2.59
C LEU A 60 -17.06 16.45 1.87
N THR A 61 -16.13 16.12 0.98
CA THR A 61 -16.13 14.88 0.22
C THR A 61 -14.96 14.01 0.67
N PHE A 62 -15.26 12.75 0.94
CA PHE A 62 -14.26 11.76 1.33
C PHE A 62 -14.08 10.76 0.20
N PHE A 63 -12.83 10.59 -0.19
CA PHE A 63 -12.37 9.41 -0.89
C PHE A 63 -11.56 8.61 0.12
N GLY A 64 -11.79 7.32 0.16
CA GLY A 64 -11.12 6.46 1.09
C GLY A 64 -11.64 5.06 0.95
N ASP A 65 -10.76 4.10 1.19
CA ASP A 65 -11.13 2.71 1.20
C ASP A 65 -11.11 2.20 2.64
N VAL A 66 -12.29 1.82 3.14
CA VAL A 66 -12.45 1.24 4.48
C VAL A 66 -11.68 -0.08 4.63
N ALA A 67 -11.35 -0.74 3.51
CA ALA A 67 -10.53 -1.93 3.46
C ALA A 67 -9.02 -1.66 3.58
N GLN A 68 -8.53 -0.44 3.29
CA GLN A 68 -7.12 -0.05 3.39
C GLN A 68 -6.67 0.44 4.78
N GLN A 69 -7.50 0.33 5.81
CA GLN A 69 -7.15 0.82 7.15
C GLN A 69 -6.11 -0.12 7.81
N ILE A 70 -4.82 0.16 7.59
CA ILE A 70 -3.68 -0.61 8.16
C ILE A 70 -3.52 -0.35 9.67
N TYR A 71 -3.96 0.82 10.16
CA TYR A 71 -3.88 1.23 11.58
C TYR A 71 -5.19 1.86 12.07
N GLY A 72 -5.66 1.45 13.27
CA GLY A 72 -6.78 2.09 13.98
C GLY A 72 -8.10 1.31 13.99
N GLN A 73 -8.92 1.54 15.02
CA GLN A 73 -10.26 0.94 15.13
C GLN A 73 -11.19 1.47 14.03
N ARG A 74 -12.12 0.61 13.56
CA ARG A 74 -13.20 0.93 12.59
C ARG A 74 -14.01 2.12 13.09
N THR A 75 -13.60 3.32 12.73
CA THR A 75 -14.30 4.51 13.18
C THR A 75 -15.41 4.75 12.18
N SER A 76 -16.62 4.29 12.49
CA SER A 76 -17.76 4.63 11.62
C SER A 76 -17.85 6.15 11.60
N TRP A 77 -17.71 6.77 10.44
CA TRP A 77 -17.68 8.23 10.27
C TRP A 77 -18.89 8.94 10.87
N ARG A 78 -19.99 8.19 11.11
CA ARG A 78 -21.15 8.62 11.91
C ARG A 78 -20.78 9.07 13.33
N PHE A 79 -19.76 8.49 13.96
CA PHE A 79 -19.26 8.89 15.29
C PHE A 79 -18.56 10.26 15.30
N ALA A 80 -18.11 10.75 14.13
CA ALA A 80 -17.63 12.12 13.98
C ALA A 80 -18.78 13.16 13.98
N GLY A 81 -20.04 12.72 14.14
CA GLY A 81 -21.21 13.61 14.19
C GLY A 81 -21.61 14.19 12.84
N LEU A 82 -21.04 13.67 11.75
CA LEU A 82 -21.29 14.16 10.40
C LEU A 82 -22.42 13.37 9.75
N ALA A 83 -23.41 14.10 9.25
CA ALA A 83 -24.43 13.53 8.39
C ALA A 83 -23.78 13.20 7.03
N VAL A 84 -23.77 11.93 6.64
CA VAL A 84 -23.33 11.49 5.32
C VAL A 84 -24.59 11.26 4.49
N PRO A 85 -25.05 12.26 3.71
CA PRO A 85 -26.32 12.16 2.98
C PRO A 85 -26.24 11.21 1.79
N GLN A 86 -25.04 10.97 1.25
CA GLN A 86 -24.83 10.19 0.05
C GLN A 86 -23.52 9.40 0.11
N THR A 87 -23.56 8.17 -0.39
CA THR A 87 -22.40 7.29 -0.53
C THR A 87 -22.40 6.74 -1.95
N TRP A 88 -21.27 6.87 -2.62
CA TRP A 88 -21.02 6.27 -3.93
C TRP A 88 -19.99 5.17 -3.75
N GLU A 89 -20.25 4.02 -4.34
CA GLU A 89 -19.38 2.85 -4.28
C GLU A 89 -18.87 2.54 -5.69
N PHE A 90 -17.55 2.61 -5.87
CA PHE A 90 -16.90 2.27 -7.13
C PHE A 90 -16.60 0.77 -7.15
N LYS A 91 -17.45 -0.01 -7.84
CA LYS A 91 -17.40 -1.48 -7.83
C LYS A 91 -16.49 -2.09 -8.89
N GLU A 92 -15.96 -1.27 -9.80
CA GLU A 92 -15.15 -1.75 -10.91
C GLU A 92 -13.68 -1.42 -10.67
N ASN A 93 -12.86 -2.46 -10.64
CA ASN A 93 -11.42 -2.32 -10.55
C ASN A 93 -10.82 -2.18 -11.95
N TYR A 94 -10.17 -1.03 -12.16
CA TYR A 94 -9.43 -0.70 -13.38
C TYR A 94 -7.91 -0.63 -13.15
N ARG A 95 -7.46 -0.86 -11.91
CA ARG A 95 -6.08 -0.70 -11.44
C ARG A 95 -5.21 -1.86 -11.87
N ASN A 96 -5.67 -3.09 -11.63
CA ASN A 96 -4.88 -4.30 -11.81
C ASN A 96 -5.52 -5.26 -12.82
N THR A 97 -4.71 -6.12 -13.42
CA THR A 97 -5.23 -7.25 -14.19
C THR A 97 -6.03 -8.20 -13.30
N LYS A 98 -6.93 -8.95 -13.92
CA LYS A 98 -7.77 -9.94 -13.27
C LYS A 98 -6.98 -10.99 -12.50
N GLN A 99 -5.84 -11.40 -13.04
CA GLN A 99 -4.94 -12.40 -12.47
C GLN A 99 -4.29 -11.88 -11.19
N ILE A 100 -3.80 -10.63 -11.20
CA ILE A 100 -3.24 -9.98 -10.01
C ILE A 100 -4.34 -9.76 -8.96
N ALA A 101 -5.53 -9.33 -9.39
CA ALA A 101 -6.66 -9.14 -8.48
C ALA A 101 -7.08 -10.44 -7.78
N ARG A 102 -7.12 -11.56 -8.52
CA ARG A 102 -7.38 -12.90 -7.95
C ARG A 102 -6.33 -13.32 -6.93
N LEU A 103 -5.04 -13.03 -7.18
CA LEU A 103 -4.00 -13.30 -6.21
C LEU A 103 -4.17 -12.44 -4.95
N GLY A 104 -4.45 -11.15 -5.10
CA GLY A 104 -4.74 -10.26 -3.97
C GLY A 104 -5.93 -10.75 -3.14
N LEU A 105 -7.04 -11.14 -3.81
CA LEU A 105 -8.21 -11.75 -3.15
C LEU A 105 -7.84 -13.04 -2.41
N ALA A 106 -7.04 -13.91 -3.02
CA ALA A 106 -6.63 -15.15 -2.39
C ALA A 106 -5.75 -14.91 -1.15
N ILE A 107 -4.84 -13.92 -1.18
CA ILE A 107 -4.06 -13.49 -0.02
C ILE A 107 -5.00 -12.95 1.08
N SER A 108 -5.98 -12.13 0.72
CA SER A 108 -6.93 -11.56 1.69
C SER A 108 -7.86 -12.57 2.36
N ALA A 109 -8.00 -13.76 1.77
CA ALA A 109 -8.79 -14.87 2.30
C ALA A 109 -7.97 -15.83 3.18
N MET A 110 -6.67 -15.57 3.37
CA MET A 110 -5.80 -16.39 4.19
C MET A 110 -6.13 -16.23 5.69
N PRO A 111 -5.89 -17.25 6.53
CA PRO A 111 -6.33 -17.23 7.94
C PRO A 111 -5.74 -16.10 8.78
N TYR A 112 -4.53 -15.65 8.45
CA TYR A 112 -3.85 -14.55 9.14
C TYR A 112 -4.31 -13.17 8.67
N PHE A 113 -5.09 -13.08 7.59
CA PHE A 113 -5.47 -11.79 7.03
C PHE A 113 -6.66 -11.23 7.81
N GLU A 114 -6.37 -10.47 8.86
CA GLU A 114 -7.39 -9.68 9.54
C GLU A 114 -7.61 -8.37 8.77
N GLY A 115 -8.74 -8.22 8.09
CA GLY A 115 -9.06 -7.03 7.31
C GLY A 115 -10.16 -7.27 6.29
N ILE A 116 -10.56 -6.21 5.57
CA ILE A 116 -11.35 -6.35 4.34
C ILE A 116 -10.37 -6.21 3.18
N ALA A 117 -10.54 -6.99 2.12
CA ALA A 117 -9.72 -6.87 0.93
C ALA A 117 -10.08 -5.59 0.16
N ASP A 118 -9.10 -4.72 -0.06
CA ASP A 118 -9.16 -3.55 -0.95
C ASP A 118 -8.92 -3.96 -2.42
N ILE A 119 -9.64 -4.99 -2.86
CA ILE A 119 -9.54 -5.41 -4.24
C ILE A 119 -10.83 -6.06 -4.68
N VAL A 120 -11.38 -5.52 -5.76
CA VAL A 120 -12.49 -6.15 -6.48
C VAL A 120 -11.91 -6.78 -7.74
N GLU A 121 -12.32 -8.01 -8.06
CA GLU A 121 -11.92 -8.63 -9.31
C GLU A 121 -12.51 -7.82 -10.48
N PRO A 122 -11.69 -7.35 -11.44
CA PRO A 122 -12.19 -6.71 -12.65
C PRO A 122 -13.18 -7.64 -13.38
N THR A 123 -14.37 -7.14 -13.65
CA THR A 123 -15.38 -7.84 -14.46
C THR A 123 -15.13 -7.69 -15.96
N SER A 124 -14.38 -6.65 -16.36
CA SER A 124 -14.11 -6.31 -17.76
C SER A 124 -13.04 -7.23 -18.39
N PRO A 125 -13.27 -7.75 -19.62
CA PRO A 125 -12.26 -8.48 -20.39
C PRO A 125 -11.01 -7.68 -20.74
N ARG A 126 -11.07 -6.33 -20.70
CA ARG A 126 -9.92 -5.47 -20.98
C ARG A 126 -8.86 -5.49 -19.87
N ALA A 127 -9.18 -6.04 -18.70
CA ALA A 127 -8.26 -6.21 -17.59
C ALA A 127 -7.57 -7.60 -17.59
N ASP A 128 -7.55 -8.30 -18.72
CA ASP A 128 -6.86 -9.58 -18.84
C ASP A 128 -5.34 -9.38 -18.98
N GLY A 129 -4.56 -10.21 -18.30
CA GLY A 129 -3.10 -10.14 -18.32
C GLY A 129 -2.45 -11.49 -18.05
N PRO A 130 -1.10 -11.55 -18.00
CA PRO A 130 -0.41 -12.77 -17.62
C PRO A 130 -0.70 -13.13 -16.16
N LEU A 131 -0.55 -14.41 -15.81
CA LEU A 131 -0.51 -14.81 -14.41
C LEU A 131 0.71 -14.18 -13.71
N PRO A 132 0.60 -13.81 -12.42
CA PRO A 132 1.76 -13.56 -11.58
C PRO A 132 2.82 -14.64 -11.78
N THR A 133 4.04 -14.22 -12.12
CA THR A 133 5.12 -15.14 -12.42
C THR A 133 5.89 -15.44 -11.15
N LEU A 134 5.92 -16.71 -10.78
CA LEU A 134 6.66 -17.22 -9.64
C LEU A 134 7.95 -17.87 -10.16
N VAL A 135 9.09 -17.38 -9.69
CA VAL A 135 10.43 -17.86 -10.08
C VAL A 135 11.13 -18.45 -8.87
N GLU A 136 11.49 -19.71 -8.98
CA GLU A 136 12.35 -20.39 -8.03
C GLU A 136 13.81 -20.15 -8.42
N CYS A 137 14.55 -19.50 -7.53
CA CYS A 137 15.97 -19.23 -7.70
C CYS A 137 16.79 -20.16 -6.79
N ASP A 138 18.01 -20.47 -7.20
CA ASP A 138 18.97 -21.28 -6.45
C ASP A 138 19.37 -20.61 -5.13
N ASP A 139 19.55 -19.28 -5.16
CA ASP A 139 19.96 -18.51 -4.00
C ASP A 139 19.54 -17.03 -4.08
N ARG A 140 19.79 -16.31 -3.00
CA ARG A 140 19.53 -14.87 -2.87
C ARG A 140 20.26 -14.02 -3.91
N LYS A 141 21.45 -14.45 -4.36
CA LYS A 141 22.24 -13.72 -5.35
C LYS A 141 21.58 -13.81 -6.73
N GLN A 142 21.10 -14.99 -7.13
CA GLN A 142 20.37 -15.18 -8.38
C GLN A 142 19.03 -14.44 -8.35
N GLN A 143 18.32 -14.41 -7.22
CA GLN A 143 17.12 -13.57 -7.07
C GLN A 143 17.41 -12.09 -7.40
N ILE A 144 18.51 -11.54 -6.87
CA ILE A 144 18.93 -10.15 -7.16
C ILE A 144 19.28 -9.97 -8.64
N GLU A 145 20.00 -10.92 -9.24
CA GLU A 145 20.39 -10.87 -10.66
C GLU A 145 19.16 -10.87 -11.58
N VAL A 146 18.19 -11.74 -11.31
CA VAL A 146 16.91 -11.80 -12.03
C VAL A 146 16.14 -10.49 -11.85
N ALA A 147 15.97 -10.00 -10.62
CA ALA A 147 15.25 -8.76 -10.36
C ALA A 147 15.85 -7.56 -11.10
N VAL A 148 17.18 -7.40 -11.04
CA VAL A 148 17.90 -6.30 -11.69
C VAL A 148 17.84 -6.42 -13.21
N ARG A 149 17.98 -7.63 -13.77
CA ARG A 149 17.86 -7.90 -15.21
C ARG A 149 16.48 -7.48 -15.71
N VAL A 150 15.42 -8.03 -15.12
CA VAL A 150 14.04 -7.75 -15.53
C VAL A 150 13.70 -6.26 -15.36
N ALA A 151 14.18 -5.62 -14.28
CA ALA A 151 13.98 -4.18 -14.09
C ALA A 151 14.65 -3.35 -15.18
N LYS A 152 15.88 -3.69 -15.59
CA LYS A 152 16.61 -3.01 -16.66
C LYS A 152 15.94 -3.19 -18.03
N ASP A 153 15.48 -4.40 -18.31
CA ASP A 153 14.86 -4.74 -19.59
C ASP A 153 13.50 -4.05 -19.76
N SER A 154 12.72 -3.96 -18.67
CA SER A 154 11.36 -3.39 -18.69
C SER A 154 11.31 -1.89 -18.44
N GLY A 155 12.26 -1.33 -17.67
CA GLY A 155 12.23 0.05 -17.19
C GLY A 155 12.29 1.14 -18.27
N ARG A 156 12.58 0.78 -19.53
CA ARG A 156 12.55 1.71 -20.68
C ARG A 156 11.14 1.98 -21.19
N THR A 157 10.22 1.03 -21.00
CA THR A 157 8.86 1.08 -21.57
C THR A 157 7.77 0.99 -20.51
N LYS A 158 8.13 0.55 -19.29
CA LYS A 158 7.22 0.33 -18.18
C LYS A 158 7.71 1.09 -16.95
N SER A 159 6.77 1.48 -16.10
CA SER A 159 7.06 1.79 -14.70
C SER A 159 7.30 0.47 -13.96
N VAL A 160 8.50 0.33 -13.37
CA VAL A 160 8.93 -0.91 -12.69
C VAL A 160 9.27 -0.61 -11.25
N ALA A 161 8.68 -1.34 -10.30
CA ALA A 161 9.06 -1.29 -8.90
C ALA A 161 9.73 -2.58 -8.45
N VAL A 162 10.89 -2.47 -7.79
CA VAL A 162 11.49 -3.56 -7.02
C VAL A 162 11.23 -3.30 -5.54
N LEU A 163 10.32 -4.06 -4.94
CA LEU A 163 9.87 -3.83 -3.57
C LEU A 163 10.34 -4.93 -2.63
N PHE A 164 10.79 -4.55 -1.44
CA PHE A 164 11.33 -5.47 -0.43
C PHE A 164 10.73 -5.18 0.95
N LYS A 165 10.98 -6.07 1.92
CA LYS A 165 10.38 -5.97 3.26
C LYS A 165 10.85 -4.74 4.03
N ASN A 166 12.18 -4.60 4.18
CA ASN A 166 12.80 -3.59 5.03
C ASN A 166 14.06 -2.97 4.38
N ARG A 167 14.60 -1.93 5.01
CA ARG A 167 15.74 -1.17 4.48
C ARG A 167 17.05 -1.96 4.44
N ASP A 168 17.20 -2.98 5.26
CA ASP A 168 18.41 -3.80 5.25
C ASP A 168 18.55 -4.56 3.93
N GLN A 169 17.41 -4.91 3.32
CA GLN A 169 17.37 -5.55 2.01
C GLN A 169 17.68 -4.59 0.85
N GLU A 170 17.44 -3.29 1.05
CA GLU A 170 17.61 -2.25 0.04
C GLU A 170 19.05 -2.18 -0.47
N GLY A 171 20.03 -2.28 0.43
CA GLY A 171 21.44 -2.14 0.10
C GLY A 171 21.94 -3.18 -0.90
N PHE A 172 21.38 -4.40 -0.86
CA PHE A 172 21.80 -5.49 -1.75
C PHE A 172 21.36 -5.31 -3.20
N ILE A 173 20.22 -4.62 -3.41
CA ILE A 173 19.62 -4.44 -4.73
C ILE A 173 19.97 -3.08 -5.31
N SER A 174 19.84 -2.01 -4.52
CA SER A 174 20.01 -0.62 -4.98
C SER A 174 21.37 -0.39 -5.63
N ALA A 175 22.44 -0.97 -5.09
CA ALA A 175 23.79 -0.87 -5.64
C ALA A 175 23.97 -1.49 -7.04
N LYS A 176 23.07 -2.38 -7.47
CA LYS A 176 23.11 -3.07 -8.77
C LYS A 176 22.13 -2.51 -9.80
N LEU A 177 21.17 -1.70 -9.35
CA LEU A 177 20.24 -0.99 -10.23
C LEU A 177 20.96 0.12 -11.00
N PRO A 178 20.44 0.53 -12.17
CA PRO A 178 21.00 1.67 -12.90
C PRO A 178 20.98 2.96 -12.07
N GLY A 179 21.94 3.87 -12.30
CA GLY A 179 22.03 5.13 -11.56
C GLY A 179 20.85 6.10 -11.72
N HIS A 180 19.93 5.83 -12.67
CA HIS A 180 18.68 6.57 -12.83
C HIS A 180 17.48 5.92 -12.10
N ALA A 181 17.68 4.79 -11.42
CA ALA A 181 16.64 4.19 -10.60
C ALA A 181 16.34 5.08 -9.39
N LYS A 182 15.05 5.24 -9.09
CA LYS A 182 14.58 6.17 -8.05
C LYS A 182 14.17 5.41 -6.79
N ARG A 183 14.69 5.83 -5.65
CA ARG A 183 14.26 5.34 -4.35
C ARG A 183 12.88 5.89 -4.01
N LEU A 184 11.95 5.01 -3.63
CA LEU A 184 10.66 5.41 -3.10
C LEU A 184 10.81 5.91 -1.65
N HIS A 185 10.28 7.09 -1.37
CA HIS A 185 10.17 7.65 -0.03
C HIS A 185 8.90 8.48 0.09
N ARG A 186 8.43 8.67 1.33
CA ARG A 186 7.16 9.37 1.63
C ARG A 186 7.13 10.81 1.10
N ASP A 187 8.28 11.46 1.00
CA ASP A 187 8.41 12.86 0.57
C ASP A 187 8.66 13.03 -0.94
N MET A 188 8.24 12.07 -1.80
CA MET A 188 8.35 12.28 -3.24
C MET A 188 7.31 13.30 -3.71
N ASP A 189 7.74 14.55 -3.93
CA ASP A 189 6.90 15.66 -4.40
C ASP A 189 6.38 15.50 -5.85
N SER A 190 6.92 14.56 -6.63
CA SER A 190 6.50 14.32 -8.01
C SER A 190 6.50 12.85 -8.37
N TRP A 191 5.29 12.30 -8.51
CA TRP A 191 5.07 11.00 -9.15
C TRP A 191 5.11 11.17 -10.68
N ASN A 192 5.94 10.38 -11.35
CA ASN A 192 6.00 10.36 -12.80
C ASN A 192 5.33 9.08 -13.30
N ASP A 193 4.15 9.20 -13.91
CA ASP A 193 3.35 8.08 -14.45
C ASP A 193 3.94 7.46 -15.75
N GLY A 194 5.20 7.76 -16.05
CA GLY A 194 5.93 7.26 -17.21
C GLY A 194 6.93 6.14 -16.88
N PRO A 195 7.59 5.59 -17.91
CA PRO A 195 8.60 4.54 -17.73
C PRO A 195 9.72 4.95 -16.78
N GLY A 196 10.19 3.97 -16.01
CA GLY A 196 11.26 4.20 -15.04
C GLY A 196 11.41 3.03 -14.09
N ILE A 197 12.54 2.99 -13.41
CA ILE A 197 12.85 1.99 -12.39
C ILE A 197 12.76 2.64 -11.02
N TYR A 198 12.02 2.02 -10.14
CA TYR A 198 11.78 2.45 -8.78
C TYR A 198 12.12 1.31 -7.82
N TYR A 199 12.53 1.64 -6.60
CA TYR A 199 12.82 0.63 -5.59
C TYR A 199 12.52 1.16 -4.19
N GLY A 200 12.07 0.30 -3.29
CA GLY A 200 11.71 0.72 -1.94
C GLY A 200 11.10 -0.40 -1.11
N THR A 201 10.71 -0.07 0.12
CA THR A 201 9.99 -1.03 0.96
C THR A 201 8.53 -1.17 0.52
N TYR A 202 7.86 -2.27 0.89
CA TYR A 202 6.41 -2.44 0.68
C TYR A 202 5.61 -1.20 1.12
N HIS A 203 5.92 -0.68 2.31
CA HIS A 203 5.32 0.53 2.86
C HIS A 203 5.51 1.78 2.00
N SER A 204 6.67 1.94 1.37
CA SER A 204 6.98 3.13 0.56
C SER A 204 6.23 3.18 -0.77
N ALA A 205 5.61 2.06 -1.17
CA ALA A 205 4.82 1.96 -2.38
C ALA A 205 3.31 2.16 -2.16
N LYS A 206 2.85 2.36 -0.91
CA LYS A 206 1.43 2.66 -0.62
C LYS A 206 1.00 3.90 -1.43
N GLY A 207 -0.16 3.80 -2.09
CA GLY A 207 -0.69 4.87 -2.94
C GLY A 207 -0.05 5.00 -4.33
N LEU A 208 0.97 4.20 -4.64
CA LEU A 208 1.63 4.18 -5.95
C LEU A 208 1.22 2.93 -6.74
N GLU A 209 1.41 2.98 -8.06
CA GLU A 209 1.05 1.89 -8.96
C GLU A 209 2.07 1.77 -10.09
N PHE A 210 2.47 0.55 -10.44
CA PHE A 210 3.53 0.30 -11.42
C PHE A 210 3.06 -0.74 -12.42
N ASP A 211 3.45 -0.60 -13.69
CA ASP A 211 3.14 -1.60 -14.72
C ASP A 211 3.71 -2.97 -14.34
N LEU A 212 4.93 -3.00 -13.80
CA LEU A 212 5.58 -4.20 -13.29
C LEU A 212 6.02 -4.02 -11.83
N VAL A 213 5.66 -4.96 -10.97
CA VAL A 213 6.23 -5.09 -9.63
C VAL A 213 7.06 -6.37 -9.52
N ILE A 214 8.23 -6.25 -8.92
CA ILE A 214 9.16 -7.35 -8.64
C ILE A 214 9.33 -7.44 -7.12
N LEU A 215 8.97 -8.58 -6.54
CA LEU A 215 9.09 -8.88 -5.12
C LEU A 215 10.12 -10.01 -4.92
N PRO A 216 11.38 -9.68 -4.57
CA PRO A 216 12.37 -10.65 -4.20
C PRO A 216 12.26 -11.06 -2.72
N PHE A 217 12.97 -12.11 -2.35
CA PHE A 217 13.16 -12.60 -1.00
C PHE A 217 11.86 -13.12 -0.35
N LEU A 218 11.04 -13.81 -1.12
CA LEU A 218 9.76 -14.37 -0.66
C LEU A 218 9.90 -15.77 -0.04
N GLU A 219 11.07 -16.08 0.50
CA GLU A 219 11.31 -17.30 1.26
C GLU A 219 10.74 -17.23 2.70
N LYS A 220 10.37 -18.40 3.24
CA LYS A 220 9.83 -18.61 4.59
C LYS A 220 10.72 -18.03 5.69
N ASP A 221 12.04 -18.11 5.51
CA ASP A 221 13.00 -17.66 6.53
C ASP A 221 13.16 -16.13 6.55
N ASN A 222 12.61 -15.42 5.56
CA ASN A 222 12.57 -13.96 5.53
C ASN A 222 11.17 -13.39 5.85
N LEU A 223 10.10 -14.12 5.52
CA LEU A 223 8.71 -13.67 5.64
C LEU A 223 7.82 -14.79 6.21
N PRO A 224 7.12 -14.58 7.34
CA PRO A 224 7.07 -13.36 8.16
C PRO A 224 8.42 -12.98 8.80
N ASP A 225 8.57 -11.72 9.18
CA ASP A 225 9.81 -11.14 9.70
C ASP A 225 10.23 -11.77 11.03
N PRO A 226 11.37 -12.48 11.09
CA PRO A 226 11.84 -13.11 12.32
C PRO A 226 11.98 -12.14 13.49
N ASP A 227 12.39 -10.89 13.23
CA ASP A 227 12.56 -9.87 14.27
C ASP A 227 11.20 -9.39 14.82
N HIS A 228 10.18 -9.32 13.96
CA HIS A 228 8.81 -9.00 14.36
C HIS A 228 8.22 -10.16 15.18
N ILE A 229 8.42 -11.40 14.74
CA ILE A 229 8.01 -12.60 15.50
C ILE A 229 8.62 -12.58 16.91
N ALA A 230 9.91 -12.30 17.01
CA ALA A 230 10.61 -12.23 18.31
C ALA A 230 10.07 -11.13 19.22
N SER A 231 9.58 -10.02 18.65
CA SER A 231 9.14 -8.83 19.39
C SER A 231 7.66 -8.83 19.75
N HIS A 232 6.80 -9.37 18.88
CA HIS A 232 5.34 -9.25 18.96
C HIS A 232 4.59 -10.59 18.85
N GLY A 233 5.29 -11.68 18.51
CA GLY A 233 4.72 -13.01 18.32
C GLY A 233 4.39 -13.33 16.86
N GLU A 234 4.25 -14.63 16.59
CA GLU A 234 4.07 -15.16 15.23
C GLU A 234 2.74 -14.73 14.58
N GLU A 235 1.64 -14.75 15.34
CA GLU A 235 0.31 -14.39 14.84
C GLU A 235 0.23 -12.90 14.41
N ASP A 236 0.81 -12.01 15.22
CA ASP A 236 0.88 -10.57 14.91
C ASP A 236 1.78 -10.32 13.68
N ALA A 237 2.93 -10.99 13.60
CA ALA A 237 3.83 -10.89 12.45
C ALA A 237 3.18 -11.41 11.14
N LEU A 238 2.47 -12.54 11.19
CA LEU A 238 1.73 -13.08 10.04
C LEU A 238 0.66 -12.10 9.56
N THR A 239 -0.08 -11.50 10.50
CA THR A 239 -1.12 -10.52 10.18
C THR A 239 -0.51 -9.25 9.58
N HIS A 240 0.53 -8.71 10.20
CA HIS A 240 1.23 -7.51 9.75
C HIS A 240 1.86 -7.71 8.36
N ASP A 241 2.72 -8.70 8.20
CA ASP A 241 3.43 -8.94 6.94
C ASP A 241 2.51 -9.45 5.83
N GLY A 242 1.46 -10.21 6.18
CA GLY A 242 0.42 -10.59 5.24
C GLY A 242 -0.25 -9.38 4.60
N ARG A 243 -0.55 -8.33 5.39
CA ARG A 243 -1.06 -7.05 4.87
C ARG A 243 -0.03 -6.35 4.00
N LEU A 244 1.26 -6.38 4.35
CA LEU A 244 2.29 -5.76 3.52
C LEU A 244 2.48 -6.44 2.17
N ILE A 245 2.45 -7.77 2.14
CA ILE A 245 2.51 -8.55 0.89
C ILE A 245 1.29 -8.23 0.03
N TYR A 246 0.11 -8.18 0.62
CA TYR A 246 -1.10 -7.76 -0.07
C TYR A 246 -0.96 -6.36 -0.68
N VAL A 247 -0.47 -5.38 0.07
CA VAL A 247 -0.21 -4.02 -0.44
C VAL A 247 0.76 -4.06 -1.61
N ALA A 248 1.89 -4.78 -1.47
CA ALA A 248 2.93 -4.86 -2.49
C ALA A 248 2.42 -5.51 -3.80
N VAL A 249 1.69 -6.62 -3.69
CA VAL A 249 1.08 -7.33 -4.84
C VAL A 249 0.10 -6.43 -5.58
N THR A 250 -0.74 -5.68 -4.86
CA THR A 250 -1.76 -4.81 -5.47
C THR A 250 -1.20 -3.53 -6.08
N ARG A 251 0.10 -3.24 -5.94
CA ARG A 251 0.73 -2.12 -6.67
C ARG A 251 0.97 -2.43 -8.15
N ALA A 252 0.86 -3.68 -8.56
CA ALA A 252 1.17 -4.14 -9.91
C ALA A 252 -0.02 -4.00 -10.87
N LYS A 253 0.04 -3.09 -11.84
CA LYS A 253 -1.03 -2.89 -12.83
C LYS A 253 -1.14 -4.09 -13.77
N THR A 254 -0.04 -4.51 -14.41
CA THR A 254 -0.09 -5.54 -15.47
C THR A 254 0.73 -6.78 -15.18
N ASP A 255 1.95 -6.62 -14.67
CA ASP A 255 2.90 -7.72 -14.49
C ASP A 255 3.38 -7.79 -13.03
N LEU A 256 3.49 -9.01 -12.52
CA LEU A 256 3.97 -9.27 -11.16
C LEU A 256 4.97 -10.42 -11.20
N LEU A 257 6.17 -10.17 -10.68
CA LEU A 257 7.25 -11.15 -10.58
C LEU A 257 7.56 -11.41 -9.09
N LEU A 258 7.43 -12.66 -8.68
CA LEU A 258 7.63 -13.14 -7.31
C LEU A 258 8.87 -14.04 -7.32
N LEU A 259 9.92 -13.68 -6.57
CA LEU A 259 11.16 -14.44 -6.50
C LEU A 259 11.34 -15.01 -5.10
N TYR A 260 11.73 -16.28 -5.03
CA TYR A 260 12.09 -16.96 -3.78
C TYR A 260 13.23 -17.93 -4.06
N SER A 261 13.93 -18.34 -3.01
CA SER A 261 14.75 -19.56 -3.02
C SER A 261 14.24 -20.51 -1.96
N ASP A 262 14.65 -21.78 -2.05
CA ASP A 262 14.31 -22.81 -1.07
C ASP A 262 12.79 -22.99 -0.88
N THR A 263 12.25 -22.55 0.25
CA THR A 263 10.84 -22.69 0.61
C THR A 263 10.15 -21.34 0.56
N ILE A 264 9.09 -21.24 -0.26
CA ILE A 264 8.25 -20.05 -0.36
C ILE A 264 7.57 -19.71 0.99
N THR A 265 7.38 -18.42 1.23
CA THR A 265 6.70 -17.88 2.42
C THR A 265 5.27 -18.44 2.57
N PRO A 266 4.81 -18.73 3.81
CA PRO A 266 3.42 -19.07 4.07
C PRO A 266 2.45 -17.90 3.84
N LEU A 267 2.97 -16.68 3.62
CA LEU A 267 2.17 -15.49 3.32
C LEU A 267 1.63 -15.45 1.88
N LEU A 268 1.90 -16.47 1.07
CA LEU A 268 1.33 -16.61 -0.26
C LEU A 268 0.43 -17.85 -0.35
N PRO A 269 -0.71 -17.77 -1.07
CA PRO A 269 -1.58 -18.92 -1.26
C PRO A 269 -0.87 -19.99 -2.09
N THR A 270 -1.10 -21.27 -1.75
CA THR A 270 -0.43 -22.43 -2.39
C THR A 270 -1.08 -22.87 -3.70
N LYS A 271 -2.25 -22.31 -4.05
CA LYS A 271 -3.03 -22.70 -5.23
C LYS A 271 -2.25 -22.41 -6.52
N SER A 272 -1.82 -23.46 -7.22
CA SER A 272 -0.98 -23.36 -8.42
C SER A 272 -1.62 -22.56 -9.56
N SER A 273 -2.95 -22.56 -9.68
CA SER A 273 -3.67 -21.82 -10.73
C SER A 273 -3.56 -20.29 -10.62
N LEU A 274 -3.00 -19.78 -9.53
CA LEU A 274 -2.77 -18.34 -9.34
C LEU A 274 -1.44 -17.86 -9.93
N TYR A 275 -0.58 -18.78 -10.39
CA TYR A 275 0.79 -18.46 -10.79
C TYR A 275 1.16 -19.09 -12.12
N GLY A 276 1.91 -18.34 -12.93
CA GLY A 276 2.80 -18.92 -13.94
C GLY A 276 4.11 -19.29 -13.26
N ARG A 277 4.70 -20.45 -13.56
CA ARG A 277 6.00 -20.86 -12.99
C ARG A 277 7.07 -20.86 -14.07
N THR A 278 8.25 -20.38 -13.72
CA THR A 278 9.43 -20.43 -14.60
C THR A 278 10.71 -20.57 -13.78
N THR A 279 11.77 -21.01 -14.44
CA THR A 279 13.13 -21.05 -13.90
C THR A 279 13.97 -19.92 -14.54
N PRO A 280 14.95 -19.33 -13.81
CA PRO A 280 15.70 -18.12 -14.18
C PRO A 280 16.36 -18.05 -15.57
#